data_AF-M0DYH7-F1
#
_entry.id   AF-M0DYH7-F1
#
_cell.length_a   1.000
_cell.length_b   1.000
_cell.length_c   1.000
_cell.angle_alpha   90.00
_cell.angle_beta   90.00
_cell.angle_gamma   90.00
#
_symmetry.space_group_name_H-M   'P 1'
#
loop_
_entity.id
_entity.type
_entity.pdbx_description
1 polymer ?
#
loop_
_entity_poly.entity_id
_entity_poly.type
_entity_poly.pdbx_seq_one_letter_code
_entity_poly.pdbx_strand_id
1 'polypeptide(L)'
;MYERILYPTDGSEGAATAVDHVREMAGAFDATVHVLYVVDARHADYGLSGAFLADEGSGVRADPVPDDDSGMLGEGGDAAETRAALT
;
A
#
# COMPACT_ATOMS: atom_id res chain seq x y z
N MET A 1 -9.35 -5.42 -35.39
CA MET A 1 -8.30 -4.47 -34.98
C MET A 1 -8.67 -3.91 -33.62
N TYR A 2 -7.71 -3.62 -32.74
CA TYR A 2 -8.00 -3.12 -31.39
C TYR A 2 -8.04 -1.60 -31.38
N GLU A 3 -9.04 -1.01 -30.73
CA GLU A 3 -9.13 0.44 -30.53
C GLU A 3 -8.71 0.85 -29.12
N ARG A 4 -8.84 -0.07 -28.15
CA ARG A 4 -8.54 0.14 -26.73
C ARG A 4 -7.82 -1.06 -26.17
N ILE A 5 -6.71 -0.81 -25.49
CA ILE A 5 -5.87 -1.82 -24.83
C ILE A 5 -5.87 -1.53 -23.34
N LEU A 6 -6.17 -2.53 -22.51
CA LEU A 6 -6.03 -2.44 -21.06
C LEU A 6 -4.66 -3.01 -20.65
N TYR A 7 -3.86 -2.21 -19.97
CA TYR A 7 -2.58 -2.61 -19.38
C TYR A 7 -2.70 -2.62 -17.85
N PRO A 8 -2.97 -3.78 -17.23
CA PRO A 8 -2.86 -3.92 -15.79
C PRO A 8 -1.38 -3.94 -15.39
N THR A 9 -1.04 -3.18 -14.37
CA THR A 9 0.29 -3.20 -13.76
C THR A 9 0.16 -3.32 -12.25
N ASP A 10 1.02 -4.15 -11.67
CA ASP A 10 1.23 -4.29 -10.23
C ASP A 10 2.57 -3.68 -9.79
N GLY A 11 3.29 -3.03 -10.71
CA GLY A 11 4.61 -2.43 -10.48
C GLY A 11 5.78 -3.42 -10.50
N SER A 12 5.53 -4.71 -10.78
CA SER A 12 6.59 -5.72 -10.88
C SER A 12 7.47 -5.56 -12.13
N GLU A 13 8.65 -6.17 -12.14
CA GLU A 13 9.51 -6.23 -13.34
C GLU A 13 8.84 -6.96 -14.51
N GLY A 14 8.02 -7.98 -14.21
CA GLY A 14 7.22 -8.67 -15.23
C GLY A 14 6.22 -7.72 -15.88
N ALA A 15 5.51 -6.92 -15.09
CA ALA A 15 4.62 -5.89 -15.61
C ALA A 15 5.41 -4.84 -16.43
N ALA A 16 6.58 -4.40 -15.96
CA ALA A 16 7.42 -3.45 -16.68
C ALA A 16 7.85 -4.00 -18.07
N THR A 17 8.23 -5.28 -18.14
CA THR A 17 8.59 -5.93 -19.42
C THR A 17 7.41 -5.97 -20.39
N ALA A 18 6.19 -6.17 -19.89
CA ALA A 18 4.99 -6.19 -20.73
C ALA A 18 4.64 -4.83 -21.36
N VAL A 19 5.15 -3.71 -20.83
CA VAL A 19 4.83 -2.36 -21.33
C VAL A 19 5.32 -2.14 -22.76
N ASP A 20 6.44 -2.75 -23.12
CA ASP A 20 7.03 -2.59 -24.45
C ASP A 20 6.16 -3.25 -25.52
N HIS A 21 5.63 -4.45 -25.23
CA HIS A 21 4.67 -5.12 -26.11
C HIS A 21 3.34 -4.34 -26.24
N VAL A 22 2.86 -3.74 -25.15
CA VAL A 22 1.65 -2.90 -25.19
C VAL A 22 1.85 -1.69 -26.10
N ARG A 23 3.02 -1.06 -26.04
CA ARG A 23 3.38 0.08 -26.92
C ARG A 23 3.43 -0.32 -28.38
N GLU A 24 4.04 -1.47 -28.70
CA GLU A 24 4.09 -1.99 -30.06
C GLU A 24 2.68 -2.23 -30.62
N MET A 25 1.81 -2.89 -29.85
CA MET A 25 0.43 -3.14 -30.26
C MET A 25 -0.37 -1.83 -30.42
N ALA A 26 -0.20 -0.88 -29.51
CA ALA A 26 -0.88 0.41 -29.59
C ALA A 26 -0.48 1.19 -30.85
N GLY A 27 0.83 1.22 -31.16
CA GLY A 27 1.34 1.87 -32.37
C GLY A 27 0.91 1.17 -33.65
N ALA A 28 0.87 -0.17 -33.67
CA ALA A 28 0.42 -0.93 -34.83
C ALA A 28 -1.06 -0.72 -35.16
N PHE A 29 -1.88 -0.37 -34.15
CA PHE A 29 -3.32 -0.27 -34.30
C PHE A 29 -3.91 1.13 -34.07
N ASP A 30 -3.06 2.14 -33.83
CA ASP A 30 -3.49 3.48 -33.37
C ASP A 30 -4.46 3.40 -32.17
N ALA A 31 -4.18 2.47 -31.25
CA ALA A 31 -5.07 2.15 -30.15
C ALA A 31 -4.77 2.98 -28.90
N THR A 32 -5.81 3.35 -28.15
CA THR A 32 -5.67 4.00 -26.84
C THR A 32 -5.29 2.97 -25.77
N VAL A 33 -4.29 3.27 -24.95
CA VAL A 33 -3.89 2.43 -23.81
C VAL A 33 -4.47 2.97 -22.52
N HIS A 34 -5.19 2.13 -21.78
CA HIS A 34 -5.69 2.39 -20.43
C HIS A 34 -4.81 1.63 -19.43
N VAL A 35 -4.18 2.35 -18.51
CA VAL A 35 -3.35 1.75 -17.46
C VAL A 35 -4.19 1.54 -16.21
N LEU A 36 -4.13 0.34 -15.62
CA LEU A 36 -4.86 -0.02 -14.41
C LEU A 36 -3.89 -0.53 -13.35
N TYR A 37 -3.94 0.06 -12.16
CA TYR A 37 -3.26 -0.44 -10.96
C TYR A 37 -4.33 -0.66 -9.89
N VAL A 38 -4.32 -1.84 -9.25
CA VAL A 38 -5.30 -2.20 -8.22
C VAL A 38 -4.62 -2.14 -6.86
N VAL A 39 -5.19 -1.33 -5.97
CA VAL A 39 -4.77 -1.24 -4.57
C VAL A 39 -5.70 -2.05 -3.67
N ASP A 40 -5.14 -2.71 -2.65
CA ASP A 40 -5.95 -3.26 -1.56
C ASP A 40 -6.32 -2.12 -0.58
N ALA A 41 -7.59 -1.75 -0.56
CA ALA A 41 -8.11 -0.69 0.31
C ALA A 41 -8.36 -1.13 1.75
N ARG A 42 -8.23 -2.43 2.08
CA ARG A 42 -8.49 -2.94 3.44
C ARG A 42 -7.41 -2.56 4.45
N HIS A 43 -6.19 -2.34 3.96
CA HIS A 43 -5.01 -2.05 4.78
C HIS A 43 -4.44 -0.66 4.56
N ALA A 44 -4.99 0.05 3.58
CA ALA A 44 -4.54 1.37 3.24
C ALA A 44 -5.53 2.38 3.81
N ASP A 45 -5.13 2.99 4.91
CA ASP A 45 -5.73 4.23 5.38
C ASP A 45 -5.34 5.35 4.40
N TYR A 46 -6.01 5.37 3.25
CA TYR A 46 -5.74 6.30 2.15
C TYR A 46 -6.17 7.74 2.46
N GLY A 47 -6.29 8.15 3.73
CA GLY A 47 -6.90 9.42 4.13
C GLY A 47 -8.37 9.58 3.68
N LEU A 48 -8.90 8.59 2.95
CA LEU A 48 -10.28 8.34 2.61
C LEU A 48 -10.97 7.72 3.82
N SER A 49 -10.79 8.34 5.00
CA SER A 49 -11.79 8.21 6.05
C SER A 49 -13.13 8.52 5.37
N GLY A 50 -14.12 7.65 5.56
CA GLY A 50 -15.37 7.57 4.78
C GLY A 50 -16.30 8.79 4.83
N ALA A 51 -15.78 10.00 5.01
CA ALA A 51 -16.50 11.27 5.06
C ALA A 51 -17.25 11.61 3.75
N PHE A 52 -16.96 10.96 2.62
CA PHE A 52 -17.72 11.16 1.38
C PHE A 52 -18.84 10.12 1.17
N LEU A 53 -18.88 9.03 1.94
CA LEU A 53 -19.88 7.96 1.80
C LEU A 53 -20.80 7.82 3.02
N ALA A 54 -20.48 8.48 4.14
CA ALA A 54 -21.31 8.48 5.34
C ALA A 54 -22.26 9.70 5.34
N ASP A 55 -23.39 9.58 4.65
CA ASP A 55 -24.63 10.05 5.26
C ASP A 55 -25.17 8.86 6.05
N GLU A 56 -24.75 8.72 7.32
CA GLU A 56 -25.56 8.18 8.44
C GLU A 56 -24.88 8.59 9.76
N GLY A 57 -25.71 9.00 10.71
CA GLY A 57 -25.34 9.88 11.82
C GLY A 57 -24.44 9.28 12.91
N SER A 58 -23.67 10.19 13.51
CA SER A 58 -23.43 10.36 14.96
C SER A 58 -23.20 9.11 15.82
N GLY A 59 -22.00 9.03 16.40
CA GLY A 59 -21.79 8.34 17.67
C GLY A 59 -20.33 8.34 18.10
N VAL A 60 -19.88 9.40 18.78
CA VAL A 60 -18.66 9.32 19.60
C VAL A 60 -18.93 8.32 20.73
N ARG A 61 -18.21 7.20 20.72
CA ARG A 61 -18.04 6.34 21.90
C ARG A 61 -16.63 6.53 22.41
N ALA A 62 -16.51 7.21 23.54
CA ALA A 62 -15.27 7.22 24.32
C ALA A 62 -15.28 5.96 25.19
N ASP A 63 -14.42 5.00 24.87
CA ASP A 63 -14.15 3.89 25.78
C ASP A 63 -13.26 4.41 26.93
N PRO A 64 -13.60 4.12 28.21
CA PRO A 64 -12.77 4.51 29.33
C PRO A 64 -11.45 3.73 29.32
N VAL A 65 -10.33 4.46 29.36
CA VAL A 65 -8.98 3.90 29.55
C VAL A 65 -8.91 3.29 30.95
N PRO A 66 -8.63 1.99 31.11
CA PRO A 66 -8.23 1.46 32.41
C PRO A 66 -6.80 1.88 32.71
N ASP A 67 -6.61 2.53 33.86
CA ASP A 67 -5.30 2.74 34.47
C ASP A 67 -4.70 1.36 34.80
N ASP A 68 -3.59 1.02 34.15
CA ASP A 68 -2.69 -0.06 34.60
C ASP A 68 -1.27 0.48 34.75
N ASP A 69 -1.03 0.93 35.95
CA ASP A 69 0.21 1.29 36.59
C ASP A 69 1.12 0.07 36.76
N SER A 70 1.87 -0.26 35.69
CA SER A 70 3.01 -1.19 35.79
C SER A 70 4.16 -0.85 34.81
N GLY A 71 4.88 0.23 35.13
CA GLY A 71 6.16 0.57 34.47
C GLY A 71 7.31 0.64 35.47
N MET A 72 7.75 -0.51 35.97
CA MET A 72 8.93 -0.62 36.86
C MET A 72 10.24 -0.50 36.06
N LEU A 73 10.96 0.58 36.34
CA LEU A 73 12.43 0.72 36.45
C LEU A 73 13.30 0.05 35.37
N GLY A 74 13.76 0.84 34.41
CA GLY A 74 14.96 0.54 33.64
C GLY A 74 16.21 0.84 34.46
N GLU A 75 16.87 -0.19 34.98
CA GLU A 75 18.27 -0.11 35.40
C GLU A 75 19.19 -0.45 34.22
N GLY A 76 20.18 0.42 34.02
CA GLY A 76 21.19 0.28 32.97
C GLY A 76 22.21 -0.82 33.26
N GLY A 77 22.76 -1.35 32.17
CA GLY A 77 23.90 -2.25 32.16
C GLY A 77 24.69 -2.05 30.87
N ASP A 78 25.98 -1.83 31.03
CA ASP A 78 26.95 -1.24 30.11
C ASP A 78 27.38 -2.14 28.94
N ALA A 79 28.17 -1.54 28.06
CA ALA A 79 28.69 -1.94 26.77
C ALA A 79 29.41 -3.31 26.65
N ALA A 80 29.49 -3.74 25.38
CA ALA A 80 30.45 -4.65 24.73
C ALA A 80 30.00 -6.11 24.46
N GLU A 81 30.49 -6.62 23.31
CA GLU A 81 30.36 -7.97 22.74
C GLU A 81 29.03 -8.28 21.99
N THR A 82 28.97 -8.66 20.71
CA THR A 82 29.96 -9.28 19.82
C THR A 82 29.63 -8.98 18.34
N ARG A 83 30.58 -8.36 17.63
CA ARG A 83 30.71 -8.48 16.17
C ARG A 83 31.17 -9.89 15.85
N ALA A 84 30.28 -10.79 15.42
CA ALA A 84 30.64 -12.01 14.70
C ALA A 84 29.40 -12.69 14.11
N ALA A 85 28.91 -12.18 12.97
CA ALA A 85 28.03 -12.95 12.09
C ALA A 85 28.19 -12.45 10.64
N LEU A 86 29.44 -12.45 10.17
CA LEU A 86 29.83 -12.30 8.77
C LEU A 86 30.98 -13.28 8.54
N THR A 87 30.62 -14.53 8.24
CA THR A 87 31.43 -15.46 7.46
C THR A 87 30.50 -16.11 6.46
#